data_AF-A0A7S0KW21-F1
#
_entry.id   AF-A0A7S0KW21-F1
#
_cell.length_a   1.000
_cell.length_b   1.000
_cell.length_c   1.000
_cell.angle_alpha   90.00
_cell.angle_beta   90.00
_cell.angle_gamma   90.00
#
_symmetry.space_group_name_H-M   'P 1'
#
loop_
_entity.id
_entity.type
_entity.pdbx_description
1 polymer ?
#
loop_
_entity_poly.entity_id
_entity_poly.type
_entity_poly.pdbx_seq_one_letter_code
_entity_poly.pdbx_strand_id
1 'polypeptide(L)'
;ELKQLGTSYYVFPGASHNRFEHSLGTAHLATNMFDALRTRAQSHLRDALTGADRVAVQLAGLCHDLGHGPFSHVFDNEFLPRRVAGWHAGDEPPWNHEAM
;
A
#
# COMPACT_ATOMS: atom_id res chain seq x y z
N GLU A 1 15.58 -1.18 -0.55
CA GLU A 1 15.11 0.15 -0.97
C GLU A 1 14.29 0.02 -2.24
N LEU A 2 12.98 0.30 -2.18
CA LEU A 2 12.05 0.18 -3.31
C LEU A 2 11.54 1.57 -3.68
N LYS A 3 11.93 2.08 -4.86
CA LYS A 3 11.47 3.40 -5.34
C LYS A 3 9.95 3.38 -5.51
N GLN A 4 9.27 4.37 -4.94
CA GLN A 4 7.82 4.51 -5.02
C GLN A 4 7.36 4.51 -6.48
N LEU A 5 8.03 5.32 -7.30
CA LEU A 5 7.72 5.50 -8.72
C LEU A 5 8.64 4.69 -9.65
N GLY A 6 9.33 3.68 -9.12
CA GLY A 6 10.16 2.77 -9.92
C GLY A 6 11.14 3.50 -10.85
N THR A 7 11.01 3.27 -12.15
CA THR A 7 11.89 3.84 -13.18
C THR A 7 11.67 5.34 -13.43
N SER A 8 10.58 5.93 -12.95
CA SER A 8 10.35 7.37 -13.09
C SER A 8 11.44 8.20 -12.41
N TYR A 9 12.16 7.66 -11.43
CA TYR A 9 13.34 8.30 -10.85
C TYR A 9 14.42 8.66 -11.89
N TYR A 10 14.54 7.89 -12.97
CA TYR A 10 15.47 8.17 -14.07
C TYR A 10 15.04 9.31 -14.99
N VAL A 11 13.79 9.76 -14.88
CA VAL A 11 13.22 10.90 -15.64
C VAL A 11 13.04 12.11 -14.73
N PHE A 12 12.60 11.88 -13.50
CA PHE A 12 12.32 12.88 -12.49
C PHE A 12 13.26 12.67 -11.29
N PRO A 13 14.38 13.40 -11.19
CA PRO A 13 15.36 13.19 -10.11
C PRO A 13 14.78 13.49 -8.72
N GLY A 14 13.70 14.27 -8.62
CA GLY A 14 12.94 14.48 -7.38
C GLY A 14 12.12 13.28 -6.92
N ALA A 15 11.86 12.29 -7.78
CA ALA A 15 11.16 11.05 -7.44
C ALA A 15 12.09 10.03 -6.73
N SER A 16 12.90 10.50 -5.79
CA SER A 16 13.90 9.68 -5.08
C SER A 16 13.34 8.86 -3.92
N HIS A 17 12.08 9.13 -3.54
CA HIS A 17 11.39 8.51 -2.42
C HIS A 17 11.09 7.02 -2.64
N ASN A 18 10.96 6.30 -1.53
CA ASN A 18 10.72 4.86 -1.44
C ASN A 18 9.36 4.54 -0.81
N ARG A 19 8.94 3.27 -0.94
CA ARG A 19 7.73 2.73 -0.32
C ARG A 19 7.71 2.82 1.21
N PHE A 20 8.89 2.91 1.84
CA PHE A 20 9.03 2.95 3.30
C PHE A 20 8.38 4.20 3.90
N GLU A 21 8.78 5.40 3.49
CA GLU A 21 8.22 6.64 3.99
C GLU A 21 6.75 6.83 3.58
N HIS A 22 6.37 6.31 2.41
CA HIS A 22 4.96 6.26 2.00
C HIS A 22 4.14 5.40 2.96
N SER A 23 4.62 4.21 3.32
CA SER A 23 3.94 3.30 4.26
C SER A 23 3.79 3.92 5.66
N LEU A 24 4.82 4.64 6.14
CA LEU A 24 4.73 5.41 7.39
C LEU A 24 3.66 6.51 7.29
N GLY A 25 3.63 7.24 6.17
CA GLY A 25 2.62 8.27 5.89
C GLY A 25 1.20 7.70 5.87
N THR A 26 0.99 6.58 5.19
CA THR A 26 -0.32 5.89 5.11
C THR A 26 -0.78 5.42 6.48
N ALA A 27 0.10 4.81 7.29
CA ALA A 27 -0.22 4.42 8.66
C ALA A 27 -0.66 5.61 9.53
N HIS A 28 0.06 6.74 9.40
CA HIS A 28 -0.27 7.98 10.10
C HIS A 28 -1.64 8.53 9.68
N LEU A 29 -1.89 8.65 8.38
CA LEU A 29 -3.17 9.17 7.87
C LEU A 29 -4.34 8.24 8.18
N ALA A 30 -4.16 6.93 8.08
CA ALA A 30 -5.17 5.94 8.44
C ALA A 30 -5.58 6.08 9.93
N THR A 31 -4.59 6.28 10.81
CA THR A 31 -4.84 6.52 12.24
C THR A 31 -5.56 7.84 12.48
N ASN A 32 -5.14 8.93 11.83
CA ASN A 32 -5.80 10.23 11.95
C ASN A 32 -7.26 10.17 11.47
N MET A 33 -7.53 9.45 10.39
CA MET A 33 -8.87 9.23 9.87
C MET A 33 -9.73 8.46 10.89
N PHE A 34 -9.20 7.38 11.46
CA PHE A 34 -9.89 6.63 12.51
C PHE A 34 -10.26 7.51 13.70
N ASP A 35 -9.30 8.30 14.21
CA ASP A 35 -9.52 9.18 15.37
C ASP A 35 -10.55 10.28 15.06
N ALA A 36 -10.52 10.84 13.84
CA ALA A 36 -11.51 11.82 13.39
C ALA A 36 -12.92 11.24 13.29
N LEU A 37 -13.06 10.03 12.73
CA LEU A 37 -14.34 9.32 12.63
C LEU A 37 -14.89 9.00 14.02
N ARG A 38 -14.06 8.45 14.91
CA ARG A 38 -14.46 8.12 16.29
C ARG A 38 -14.93 9.36 17.06
N THR A 39 -14.24 10.48 16.91
CA THR A 39 -14.58 11.74 17.58
C THR A 39 -15.95 12.27 17.13
N ARG A 40 -16.28 12.13 15.85
CA ARG A 40 -17.54 12.62 15.24
C ARG A 40 -18.68 11.61 15.32
N ALA A 41 -18.40 10.36 15.66
CA ALA A 41 -19.39 9.30 15.73
C ALA A 41 -20.43 9.54 16.85
N GLN A 42 -21.67 9.09 16.60
CA GLN A 42 -22.69 8.95 17.63
C GLN A 42 -22.23 7.98 18.73
N SER A 43 -22.75 8.09 19.95
CA SER A 43 -22.26 7.34 21.13
C SER A 43 -22.12 5.83 20.87
N HIS A 44 -23.18 5.19 20.36
CA HIS A 44 -23.17 3.75 20.09
C HIS A 44 -22.11 3.31 19.06
N LEU A 45 -21.81 4.13 18.04
CA LEU A 45 -20.75 3.86 17.07
C LEU A 45 -19.37 4.13 17.65
N ARG A 46 -19.24 5.16 18.48
CA ARG A 46 -17.97 5.50 19.15
C ARG A 46 -17.53 4.40 20.12
N ASP A 47 -18.49 3.78 20.81
CA ASP A 47 -18.24 2.67 21.74
C ASP A 47 -17.85 1.39 20.98
N ALA A 48 -18.34 1.21 19.75
CA ALA A 48 -17.95 0.13 18.86
C ALA A 48 -16.54 0.32 18.24
N LEU A 49 -16.03 1.55 18.15
CA LEU A 49 -14.70 1.86 17.63
C LEU A 49 -13.65 1.75 18.75
N THR A 50 -13.04 0.59 18.87
CA THR A 50 -12.13 0.26 19.97
C THR A 50 -10.69 0.69 19.72
N GLY A 51 -9.86 0.60 20.76
CA GLY A 51 -8.41 0.77 20.60
C GLY A 51 -7.77 -0.32 19.72
N ALA A 52 -8.33 -1.53 19.69
CA ALA A 52 -7.85 -2.60 18.83
C ALA A 52 -8.10 -2.29 17.36
N ASP A 53 -9.27 -1.74 17.03
CA ASP A 53 -9.59 -1.32 15.65
C ASP A 53 -8.65 -0.21 15.17
N ARG A 54 -8.32 0.74 16.06
CA ARG A 54 -7.35 1.80 15.77
C ARG A 54 -6.00 1.23 15.38
N VAL A 55 -5.49 0.27 16.16
CA VAL A 55 -4.20 -0.40 15.89
C VAL A 55 -4.28 -1.23 14.61
N ALA A 56 -5.38 -1.94 14.39
CA ALA A 56 -5.59 -2.74 13.18
C ALA A 56 -5.57 -1.86 11.92
N VAL A 57 -6.26 -0.71 11.93
CA VAL A 57 -6.26 0.25 10.82
C VAL A 57 -4.87 0.86 10.60
N GLN A 58 -4.15 1.18 11.67
CA GLN A 58 -2.77 1.67 11.56
C GLN A 58 -1.84 0.64 10.93
N LEU A 59 -1.91 -0.62 11.38
CA LEU A 59 -1.11 -1.72 10.84
C LEU A 59 -1.50 -2.04 9.40
N ALA A 60 -2.78 -2.02 9.06
CA ALA A 60 -3.23 -2.17 7.67
C ALA A 60 -2.62 -1.08 6.77
N GLY A 61 -2.68 0.19 7.20
CA GLY A 61 -2.05 1.29 6.46
C GLY A 61 -0.53 1.17 6.35
N LEU A 62 0.14 0.69 7.41
CA LEU A 62 1.59 0.48 7.40
C LEU A 62 1.99 -0.67 6.47
N CYS A 63 1.20 -1.73 6.43
CA CYS A 63 1.56 -2.98 5.78
C CYS A 63 1.04 -3.10 4.34
N HIS A 64 0.16 -2.20 3.87
CA HIS A 64 -0.50 -2.34 2.56
C HIS A 64 0.46 -2.51 1.37
N ASP A 65 1.67 -1.95 1.47
CA ASP A 65 2.67 -1.94 0.40
C ASP A 65 3.83 -2.95 0.63
N LEU A 66 3.73 -3.84 1.63
CA LEU A 66 4.81 -4.78 1.96
C LEU A 66 5.14 -5.74 0.82
N GLY A 67 4.14 -6.11 0.01
CA GLY A 67 4.34 -7.08 -1.07
C GLY A 67 4.91 -6.50 -2.37
N HIS A 68 5.32 -5.23 -2.39
CA HIS A 68 5.96 -4.67 -3.57
C HIS A 68 7.35 -5.29 -3.85
N GLY A 69 7.58 -5.63 -5.12
CA GLY A 69 8.89 -6.06 -5.61
C GLY A 69 9.75 -4.93 -6.16
N PRO A 70 10.93 -5.25 -6.73
CA PRO A 70 11.85 -4.28 -7.33
C PRO A 70 11.17 -3.33 -8.34
N PHE A 71 11.39 -2.02 -8.20
CA PHE A 71 10.75 -0.99 -9.01
C PHE A 71 9.22 -0.91 -8.88
N SER A 72 8.66 -1.36 -7.74
CA SER A 72 7.24 -1.23 -7.39
C SER A 72 6.33 -1.82 -8.47
N HIS A 73 5.50 -1.00 -9.12
CA HIS A 73 4.51 -1.48 -10.10
C HIS A 73 5.12 -2.05 -11.38
N VAL A 74 6.43 -1.89 -11.61
CA VAL A 74 7.10 -2.57 -12.72
C VAL A 74 7.18 -4.07 -12.44
N PHE A 75 7.27 -4.49 -11.17
CA PHE A 75 7.45 -5.89 -10.84
C PHE A 75 6.20 -6.72 -11.13
N ASP A 76 5.06 -6.30 -10.59
CA ASP A 76 3.77 -6.98 -10.71
C ASP A 76 3.12 -6.79 -12.09
N ASN A 77 3.23 -5.60 -12.70
CA ASN A 77 2.55 -5.32 -13.97
C ASN A 77 3.38 -5.62 -15.23
N GLU A 78 4.72 -5.61 -15.15
CA GLU A 78 5.57 -5.78 -16.34
C GLU A 78 6.49 -6.99 -16.25
N PHE A 79 7.20 -7.17 -15.14
CA PHE A 79 8.18 -8.24 -15.02
C PHE A 79 7.53 -9.61 -14.84
N LEU A 80 6.71 -9.80 -13.80
CA LEU A 80 6.08 -11.09 -13.51
C LEU A 80 5.21 -11.60 -14.67
N PRO A 81 4.32 -10.80 -15.28
CA PRO A 81 3.48 -11.28 -16.38
C PRO A 81 4.30 -11.78 -17.58
N ARG A 82 5.46 -11.17 -17.85
CA ARG A 82 6.37 -11.60 -18.93
C ARG A 82 7.26 -12.79 -18.55
N ARG A 83 7.30 -13.17 -17.28
CA ARG A 83 8.11 -14.28 -16.76
C ARG A 83 7.30 -15.53 -16.45
N VAL A 84 6.02 -15.39 -16.12
CA VAL A 84 5.13 -16.53 -15.85
C VAL A 84 4.78 -17.23 -17.16
N ALA A 85 5.14 -18.50 -17.27
CA ALA A 85 4.85 -19.31 -18.45
C ALA A 85 3.34 -19.50 -18.64
N GLY A 86 2.86 -19.26 -19.86
CA GLY A 86 1.44 -19.44 -20.20
C GLY A 86 0.54 -18.26 -19.84
N TRP A 87 1.08 -17.15 -19.34
CA TRP A 87 0.33 -15.91 -19.18
C TRP A 87 0.25 -15.13 -20.51
N HIS A 88 -0.93 -14.58 -20.81
CA HIS A 88 -1.20 -13.75 -21.97
C HIS A 88 -1.83 -12.41 -21.59
N ALA A 89 -1.63 -11.41 -22.45
CA ALA A 89 -2.26 -10.10 -22.26
C ALA A 89 -3.80 -10.25 -22.31
N GLY A 90 -4.46 -9.94 -21.20
CA GLY A 90 -5.91 -10.11 -21.01
C GLY A 90 -6.27 -11.13 -19.93
N ASP A 91 -5.33 -11.98 -19.51
CA ASP A 91 -5.50 -12.85 -18.35
C ASP A 91 -5.46 -12.03 -17.05
N GLU A 92 -6.04 -12.58 -15.97
CA GLU A 92 -5.83 -12.01 -14.65
C GLU A 92 -4.33 -11.96 -14.31
N PRO A 93 -3.86 -10.94 -13.58
CA PRO A 93 -2.46 -10.85 -13.20
C PRO A 93 -2.05 -12.10 -12.43
N PRO A 94 -0.89 -12.72 -12.74
CA PRO A 94 -0.45 -13.92 -12.06
C PRO A 94 -0.10 -13.68 -10.59
N TRP A 95 0.05 -12.41 -10.22
CA TRP A 95 0.41 -11.93 -8.90
C TRP A 95 -0.04 -10.47 -8.76
N ASN A 96 -0.44 -10.07 -7.56
CA ASN A 96 -0.59 -8.68 -7.18
C ASN A 96 0.16 -8.44 -5.85
N HIS A 97 0.64 -7.22 -5.62
CA HIS A 97 1.48 -6.93 -4.45
C HIS A 97 0.69 -7.01 -3.12
N GLU A 98 -0.63 -7.05 -3.19
CA GLU A 98 -1.53 -7.23 -2.06
C GLU A 98 -1.69 -8.70 -1.64
N ALA A 99 -1.35 -9.66 -2.50
CA ALA A 99 -1.52 -11.10 -2.28
C ALA A 99 -0.36 -11.79 -1.53
N MET A 100 0.66 -11.03 -1.11
CA MET A 100 1.82 -11.57 -0.38
C MET A 100 1.48 -11.98 1.05
#